data_AF-A0A367IYV9-F1
#
_entry.id   AF-A0A367IYV9-F1
#
_cell.length_a   1.000
_cell.length_b   1.000
_cell.length_c   1.000
_cell.angle_alpha   90.00
_cell.angle_beta   90.00
_cell.angle_gamma   90.00
#
_symmetry.space_group_name_H-M   'P 1'
#
loop_
_entity.id
_entity.type
_entity.pdbx_description
1 polymer ?
#
loop_
_entity_poly.entity_id
_entity_poly.type
_entity_poly.pdbx_seq_one_letter_code
_entity_poly.pdbx_strand_id
1 'polypeptide(L)'
;MSTFDSSNAAYRFYLPREERKFWDIYYLHKHGVNLSGVKDTVELPKSTVHNIVKRIEETSSPLPKKQSEASKKIDERASRHLQR
;
A
#
# COMPACT_ATOMS: atom_id res chain seq x y z
N MET A 1 0.95 -36.76 2.98
CA MET A 1 2.09 -35.83 3.13
C MET A 1 2.41 -35.26 1.76
N SER A 2 2.24 -33.95 1.56
CA SER A 2 2.81 -33.23 0.42
C SER A 2 3.17 -31.82 0.93
N THR A 3 4.46 -31.54 0.93
CA THR A 3 5.07 -30.30 1.44
C THR A 3 4.86 -29.19 0.42
N PHE A 4 3.98 -28.24 0.75
CA PHE A 4 3.76 -27.05 -0.07
C PHE A 4 4.77 -25.98 0.38
N ASP A 5 5.99 -26.05 -0.16
CA ASP A 5 6.96 -24.95 -0.13
C ASP A 5 6.47 -23.84 -1.06
N SER A 6 5.47 -23.07 -0.61
CA SER A 6 5.08 -21.81 -1.24
C SER A 6 5.89 -20.70 -0.60
N SER A 7 7.08 -20.52 -1.16
CA SER A 7 7.97 -19.40 -0.90
C SER A 7 7.23 -18.06 -1.08
N ASN A 8 6.86 -17.47 0.05
CA ASN A 8 7.03 -16.05 0.38
C ASN A 8 6.67 -15.01 -0.71
N ALA A 9 5.62 -15.23 -1.47
CA ALA A 9 5.05 -14.26 -2.41
C ALA A 9 3.99 -13.42 -1.69
N ALA A 10 4.37 -12.67 -0.66
CA ALA A 10 3.50 -11.69 0.00
C ALA A 10 3.26 -10.48 -0.93
N TYR A 11 2.43 -10.70 -1.96
CA TYR A 11 2.04 -9.72 -2.96
C TYR A 11 1.11 -8.66 -2.35
N ARG A 12 1.77 -7.54 -2.02
CA ARG A 12 1.40 -6.12 -1.93
C ARG A 12 0.15 -5.61 -2.68
N PHE A 13 -1.01 -6.21 -2.47
CA PHE A 13 -2.31 -5.60 -2.74
C PHE A 13 -3.01 -5.39 -1.40
N TYR A 14 -3.28 -4.14 -1.03
CA TYR A 14 -4.05 -3.84 0.17
C TYR A 14 -5.42 -4.48 0.02
N LEU A 15 -5.87 -5.18 1.06
CA LEU A 15 -7.21 -5.74 1.03
C LEU A 15 -8.21 -4.58 0.85
N PRO A 16 -9.35 -4.74 0.16
CA PRO A 16 -10.34 -3.68 -0.01
C PRO A 16 -10.79 -3.01 1.31
N ARG A 17 -10.66 -3.72 2.44
CA ARG A 17 -10.90 -3.19 3.79
C ARG A 17 -9.84 -2.19 4.26
N GLU A 18 -8.58 -2.37 3.85
CA GLU A 18 -7.47 -1.47 4.19
C GLU A 18 -7.52 -0.19 3.35
N GLU A 19 -7.91 -0.29 2.07
CA GLU A 19 -8.11 0.90 1.21
C GLU A 19 -9.14 1.88 1.79
N ARG A 20 -10.26 1.37 2.32
CA ARG A 20 -11.28 2.21 2.98
C ARG A 20 -10.68 3.01 4.14
N LYS A 21 -9.87 2.37 4.98
CA LYS A 21 -9.22 3.03 6.12
C LYS A 21 -8.31 4.19 5.68
N PHE A 22 -7.60 4.07 4.55
CA PHE A 22 -6.80 5.18 4.02
C PHE A 22 -7.67 6.37 3.57
N TRP A 23 -8.82 6.10 2.95
CA TRP A 23 -9.78 7.13 2.57
C TRP A 23 -10.44 7.79 3.79
N ASP A 24 -10.79 7.01 4.81
CA ASP A 24 -11.34 7.52 6.07
C ASP A 24 -10.35 8.46 6.77
N ILE A 25 -9.06 8.08 6.84
CA ILE A 25 -8.00 8.95 7.38
C ILE A 25 -7.92 10.26 6.59
N TYR A 26 -7.92 10.18 5.26
CA TYR A 26 -7.86 11.35 4.40
C TYR A 26 -9.03 12.30 4.61
N TYR A 27 -10.25 11.76 4.64
CA TYR A 27 -11.47 12.52 4.86
C TYR A 27 -11.43 13.22 6.23
N LEU A 28 -11.19 12.46 7.31
CA LEU A 28 -11.18 13.00 8.67
C LEU A 28 -10.08 14.06 8.86
N HIS A 29 -8.89 13.83 8.30
CA HIS A 29 -7.80 14.79 8.35
C HIS A 29 -8.15 16.09 7.62
N LYS A 30 -8.77 16.02 6.43
CA LYS A 30 -9.23 17.20 5.67
C LYS A 30 -10.31 17.99 6.40
N HIS A 31 -11.12 17.33 7.22
CA HIS A 31 -12.14 17.95 8.06
C HIS A 31 -11.62 18.44 9.43
N GLY A 32 -10.31 18.43 9.65
CA GLY A 32 -9.68 19.00 10.84
C GLY A 32 -9.78 18.13 12.10
N VAL A 33 -10.08 16.83 11.94
CA VAL A 33 -10.09 15.89 13.07
C VAL A 33 -8.66 15.63 13.54
N ASN A 34 -8.43 15.78 14.85
CA ASN A 34 -7.14 15.51 15.46
C ASN A 34 -6.71 14.05 15.28
N LEU A 35 -5.40 13.80 15.21
CA LEU A 35 -4.83 12.45 15.03
C LEU A 35 -5.35 11.41 16.04
N SER A 36 -5.65 11.81 17.28
CA SER A 36 -6.25 10.90 18.26
C SER A 36 -7.66 10.46 17.84
N GLY A 37 -8.51 11.39 17.41
CA GLY A 37 -9.86 11.09 16.94
C GLY A 37 -9.85 10.21 15.68
N VAL A 38 -8.92 10.48 14.75
CA VAL A 38 -8.73 9.64 13.56
C VAL A 38 -8.30 8.22 13.94
N LYS A 39 -7.34 8.10 14.86
CA LYS A 39 -6.85 6.80 15.37
C LYS A 39 -7.98 6.00 16.01
N ASP A 40 -8.81 6.62 16.83
CA ASP A 40 -9.91 5.94 17.50
C ASP A 40 -11.04 5.57 16.51
N THR A 41 -11.25 6.35 15.44
CA THR A 41 -12.25 6.06 14.40
C THR A 41 -11.83 4.94 13.45
N VAL A 42 -10.55 4.92 13.06
CA VAL A 42 -10.03 4.00 12.02
C VAL A 42 -9.44 2.71 12.64
N GLU A 43 -9.34 2.67 13.97
CA GLU A 43 -8.77 1.57 14.75
C GLU A 43 -7.36 1.19 14.27
N LEU A 44 -6.53 2.20 14.05
CA LEU A 44 -5.12 2.02 13.65
C LEU A 44 -4.18 2.64 14.69
N PRO A 45 -2.95 2.12 14.83
CA PRO A 45 -1.95 2.74 15.70
C PRO A 45 -1.70 4.20 15.32
N LYS A 46 -1.48 5.06 16.33
CA LYS A 46 -1.23 6.49 16.12
C LYS A 46 -0.03 6.75 15.21
N SER A 47 1.02 5.93 15.33
CA SER A 47 2.21 5.99 14.46
C SER A 47 1.87 5.73 12.99
N THR A 48 1.03 4.73 12.73
CA THR A 48 0.55 4.40 11.38
C THR A 48 -0.27 5.54 10.80
N VAL A 49 -1.24 6.07 11.55
CA VAL A 49 -2.06 7.21 11.12
C VAL A 49 -1.18 8.43 10.81
N HIS A 50 -0.21 8.74 11.67
CA HIS A 50 0.74 9.83 11.45
C HIS A 50 1.54 9.66 10.16
N ASN A 51 2.09 8.46 9.90
CA ASN A 51 2.83 8.19 8.67
C ASN A 51 1.95 8.32 7.42
N ILE A 52 0.67 7.94 7.52
CA ILE A 52 -0.29 8.07 6.41
C ILE A 52 -0.61 9.55 6.16
N VAL A 53 -0.89 10.33 7.21
CA VAL A 53 -1.14 11.78 7.09
C VAL A 53 0.07 12.48 6.48
N LYS A 54 1.28 12.20 6.97
CA LYS A 54 2.51 12.76 6.41
C LYS A 54 2.65 12.44 4.91
N ARG A 55 2.37 11.19 4.51
CA ARG A 55 2.37 10.80 3.09
C ARG A 55 1.31 11.55 2.28
N ILE A 56 0.12 11.77 2.84
CA ILE A 56 -0.96 12.53 2.20
C ILE A 56 -0.52 13.98 1.98
N GLU A 57 0.11 14.61 2.96
CA GLU A 57 0.65 15.97 2.84
C GLU A 57 1.74 16.05 1.76
N GLU A 58 2.62 15.05 1.68
CA GLU A 58 3.70 14.99 0.68
C GLU A 58 3.21 14.68 -0.74
N THR A 59 2.25 13.77 -0.90
CA THR A 59 1.87 13.21 -2.21
C THR A 59 0.51 13.67 -2.71
N SER A 60 -0.28 14.36 -1.88
CA SER A 60 -1.70 14.66 -2.10
C SER A 60 -2.59 13.43 -2.36
N SER A 61 -2.07 12.22 -2.13
CA SER A 61 -2.76 10.95 -2.40
C SER A 61 -3.04 10.18 -1.09
N PRO A 62 -4.30 9.75 -0.87
CA PRO A 62 -4.64 8.87 0.25
C PRO A 62 -4.02 7.49 0.08
N LEU A 63 -3.93 7.00 -1.16
CA LEU A 63 -3.43 5.68 -1.44
C LEU A 63 -1.90 5.66 -1.52
N PRO A 64 -1.25 4.61 -0.98
CA PRO A 64 0.18 4.39 -1.16
C PRO A 64 0.52 4.24 -2.63
N LYS A 65 1.66 4.80 -3.04
CA LYS A 65 2.21 4.50 -4.35
C LYS A 65 2.57 3.01 -4.41
N LYS A 66 2.15 2.34 -5.49
CA LYS A 66 2.69 1.02 -5.82
C LYS A 66 4.20 1.16 -5.95
N GLN A 67 4.96 0.31 -5.24
CA GLN A 67 6.39 0.26 -5.49
C GLN A 67 6.56 -0.24 -6.92
N SER A 68 7.18 0.59 -7.76
CA SER A 68 7.60 0.13 -9.09
C SER A 68 8.55 -1.03 -8.85
N GLU A 69 8.20 -2.21 -9.33
CA GLU A 69 9.18 -3.28 -9.43
C GLU A 69 10.34 -2.75 -10.28
N ALA A 70 11.56 -3.08 -9.88
CA ALA A 70 12.73 -2.76 -10.69
C ALA A 70 12.49 -3.35 -12.07
N SER A 71 12.57 -2.53 -13.13
CA SER A 71 12.39 -3.04 -14.48
C SER A 71 13.45 -4.12 -14.70
N LYS A 72 13.03 -5.38 -14.81
CA LYS A 72 13.95 -6.45 -15.20
C LYS A 72 14.43 -6.09 -16.60
N LYS A 73 15.73 -5.84 -16.76
CA LYS A 73 16.33 -5.71 -18.08
C LYS A 73 16.03 -7.02 -18.81
N ILE A 74 15.25 -6.94 -19.88
CA ILE A 74 14.99 -8.08 -20.74
C ILE A 74 16.28 -8.31 -21.51
N ASP A 75 16.94 -9.45 -21.28
CA ASP A 75 18.08 -9.86 -22.08
C ASP A 75 17.62 -10.45 -23.42
N GLU A 76 18.55 -10.65 -24.35
CA GLU A 76 18.24 -11.16 -25.69
C GLU A 76 17.54 -12.53 -25.62
N ARG A 77 17.90 -13.35 -24.63
CA ARG A 77 17.29 -14.66 -24.39
C ARG A 77 15.83 -14.54 -23.95
N ALA A 78 15.52 -13.67 -23.00
CA ALA A 78 14.16 -13.40 -22.54
C ALA A 78 13.30 -12.78 -23.66
N SER A 79 13.90 -11.96 -24.53
CA SER A 79 13.22 -11.36 -25.69
C SER A 79 12.73 -12.42 -26.69
N ARG A 80 13.55 -13.43 -26.99
CA ARG A 80 13.18 -14.52 -27.93
C ARG A 80 12.02 -15.38 -27.43
N HIS A 81 11.83 -15.49 -26.12
CA HIS A 81 10.74 -16.27 -25.52
C HIS A 81 9.42 -15.51 -25.40
N LEU A 82 9.41 -14.18 -25.61
CA LEU A 82 8.20 -13.36 -25.60
C LEU A 82 7.57 -13.18 -27.00
N GLN A 83 8.32 -13.45 -28.07
CA GLN A 83 7.88 -13.31 -29.46
C GLN A 83 7.28 -14.58 -30.08
N ARG A 84 6.92 -15.58 -29.26
CA ARG A 84 6.38 -16.87 -29.71
C ARG A 84 5.00 -17.11 -29.12
#